data_AF-A0A1Y1V6Y7-F1
#
_entry.id   AF-A0A1Y1V6Y7-F1
#
_cell.length_a   1.000
_cell.length_b   1.000
_cell.length_c   1.000
_cell.angle_alpha   90.00
_cell.angle_beta   90.00
_cell.angle_gamma   90.00
#
_symmetry.space_group_name_H-M   'P 1'
#
loop_
_entity.id
_entity.type
_entity.pdbx_description
1 polymer ?
#
loop_
_entity_poly.entity_id
_entity_poly.type
_entity_poly.pdbx_seq_one_letter_code
_entity_poly.pdbx_strand_id
1 'polypeptide(L)'
;MTSLNTLVKENWEDREFIEVISNGLTQLSTFLTDIEKNTQYKLAALNEKLSLIEKNLSLLECRTNSVLNGGDITNPINNQSLLSQETNNRQTNTISEVSSVPPPPPPPMATNAPPPPPNVSSSGAPPPPPPPPM
;
A
#
# COMPACT_ATOMS: atom_id res chain seq x y z
N MET A 1 31.74 51.10 14.35
CA MET A 1 30.34 51.36 13.96
C MET A 1 30.23 51.09 12.48
N THR A 2 29.65 49.96 12.07
CA THR A 2 29.27 49.71 10.69
C THR A 2 28.27 50.77 10.24
N SER A 3 28.50 51.38 9.09
CA SER A 3 27.64 52.45 8.59
C SER A 3 26.31 51.86 8.11
N LEU A 4 25.21 52.61 8.20
CA LEU A 4 23.90 52.14 7.72
C LEU A 4 23.95 51.61 6.28
N ASN A 5 24.75 52.24 5.41
CA ASN A 5 24.96 51.80 4.04
C ASN A 5 25.59 50.40 3.92
N THR A 6 26.54 50.05 4.80
CA THR A 6 27.14 48.71 4.77
C THR A 6 26.14 47.68 5.25
N LEU A 7 25.37 47.99 6.30
CA LEU A 7 24.33 47.09 6.81
C LEU A 7 23.23 46.83 5.77
N VAL A 8 22.78 47.87 5.06
CA VAL A 8 21.77 47.73 4.00
C VAL A 8 22.29 46.88 2.85
N LYS A 9 23.57 47.05 2.47
CA LYS A 9 24.20 46.24 1.43
C LYS A 9 24.29 44.76 1.85
N GLU A 10 24.80 44.49 3.04
CA GLU A 10 24.89 43.12 3.59
C GLU A 10 23.51 42.44 3.64
N ASN A 11 22.47 43.18 4.07
CA ASN A 11 21.10 42.65 4.07
C ASN A 11 20.58 42.28 2.68
N TRP A 12 21.03 42.98 1.63
CA TRP A 12 20.66 42.65 0.25
C TRP A 12 21.37 41.38 -0.22
N GLU A 13 22.68 41.27 0.05
CA GLU A 13 23.48 40.09 -0.29
C GLU A 13 22.96 38.83 0.44
N ASP A 14 22.59 38.95 1.71
CA ASP A 14 21.99 37.84 2.47
C ASP A 14 20.66 37.37 1.88
N ARG A 15 19.81 38.30 1.44
CA ARG A 15 18.51 37.98 0.82
C ARG A 15 18.68 37.31 -0.54
N GLU A 16 19.57 37.82 -1.36
CA GLU A 16 19.92 37.22 -2.66
C GLU A 16 20.47 35.81 -2.48
N PHE A 17 21.36 35.60 -1.50
CA PHE A 17 21.88 34.29 -1.18
C PHE A 17 20.75 33.31 -0.78
N ILE A 18 19.87 33.72 0.13
CA ILE A 18 18.72 32.91 0.55
C ILE A 18 17.83 32.58 -0.65
N GLU A 19 17.58 33.54 -1.55
CA GLU A 19 16.76 33.34 -2.75
C GLU A 19 17.38 32.33 -3.72
N VAL A 20 18.69 32.45 -3.99
CA VAL A 20 19.41 31.52 -4.86
C VAL A 20 19.34 30.10 -4.31
N ILE A 21 19.57 29.91 -3.01
CA ILE A 21 19.48 28.60 -2.37
C ILE A 21 18.04 28.08 -2.39
N SER A 22 17.05 28.92 -2.11
CA SER A 22 15.63 28.52 -2.13
C SER A 22 15.20 28.06 -3.51
N ASN A 23 15.59 28.80 -4.56
CA ASN A 23 15.34 28.43 -5.95
C ASN A 23 16.05 27.12 -6.32
N GLY A 24 17.31 26.93 -5.89
CA GLY A 24 18.03 25.68 -6.08
C GLY A 24 17.33 24.49 -5.42
N LEU A 25 16.79 24.67 -4.20
CA LEU A 25 16.02 23.65 -3.50
C LEU A 25 14.72 23.31 -4.24
N THR A 26 14.01 24.32 -4.75
CA THR A 26 12.81 24.09 -5.57
C THR A 26 13.14 23.30 -6.83
N GLN A 27 14.20 23.67 -7.56
CA GLN A 27 14.63 22.94 -8.75
C GLN A 27 15.03 21.50 -8.45
N LEU A 28 15.75 21.25 -7.34
CA LEU A 28 16.10 19.90 -6.91
C LEU A 28 14.85 19.08 -6.60
N SER A 29 13.86 19.66 -5.92
CA SER A 29 12.61 18.98 -5.61
C SER A 29 11.82 18.62 -6.88
N THR A 30 11.74 19.55 -7.85
CA THR A 30 11.13 19.28 -9.16
C THR A 30 11.87 18.15 -9.88
N PHE A 31 13.20 18.21 -9.91
CA PHE A 31 14.03 17.17 -10.52
C PHE A 31 13.80 15.79 -9.88
N LEU A 32 13.74 15.70 -8.55
CA LEU A 32 13.47 14.45 -7.85
C LEU A 32 12.09 13.90 -8.20
N THR A 33 11.09 14.78 -8.29
CA THR A 33 9.73 14.40 -8.69
C THR A 33 9.70 13.83 -10.12
N ASP A 34 10.43 14.47 -11.04
CA ASP A 34 10.48 14.03 -12.43
C ASP A 34 11.29 12.74 -12.60
N ILE A 35 12.38 12.57 -11.86
CA ILE A 35 13.14 11.32 -11.80
C ILE A 35 12.28 10.19 -11.24
N GLU A 36 11.54 10.44 -10.16
CA GLU A 36 10.65 9.44 -9.57
C GLU A 36 9.64 8.94 -10.60
N LYS A 37 8.92 9.86 -11.26
CA LYS A 37 7.96 9.53 -12.30
C LYS A 37 8.59 8.78 -13.47
N ASN A 38 9.73 9.25 -13.97
CA ASN A 38 10.45 8.61 -15.07
C ASN A 38 10.91 7.19 -14.68
N THR A 39 11.36 7.00 -13.44
CA THR A 39 11.78 5.69 -12.93
C THR A 39 10.59 4.75 -12.80
N GLN A 40 9.49 5.20 -12.22
CA GLN A 40 8.24 4.44 -12.13
C GLN A 40 7.74 4.02 -13.52
N TYR A 41 7.74 4.94 -14.48
CA TYR A 41 7.35 4.65 -15.86
C TYR A 41 8.24 3.58 -16.51
N LYS A 42 9.57 3.72 -16.38
CA LYS A 42 10.52 2.75 -16.93
C LYS A 42 10.37 1.36 -16.31
N LEU A 43 10.16 1.29 -14.99
CA LEU A 43 9.90 0.03 -14.29
C LEU A 43 8.60 -0.61 -14.74
N ALA A 44 7.52 0.16 -14.87
CA ALA A 44 6.24 -0.33 -15.36
C ALA A 44 6.35 -0.89 -16.79
N ALA A 45 7.05 -0.18 -17.68
CA ALA A 45 7.28 -0.63 -19.06
C ALA A 45 8.12 -1.93 -19.12
N LEU A 46 9.11 -2.08 -18.24
CA LEU A 46 9.88 -3.32 -18.14
C LEU A 46 9.04 -4.47 -17.60
N ASN A 47 8.21 -4.23 -16.58
CA ASN A 47 7.30 -5.23 -16.04
C ASN A 47 6.28 -5.70 -17.09
N GLU A 48 5.72 -4.79 -17.89
CA GLU A 48 4.80 -5.16 -18.97
C GLU A 48 5.48 -6.05 -20.02
N LYS A 49 6.71 -5.69 -20.44
CA LYS A 49 7.50 -6.51 -21.36
C LYS A 49 7.81 -7.88 -20.78
N LEU A 50 8.18 -7.96 -19.50
CA LEU A 50 8.44 -9.21 -18.81
C LEU A 50 7.17 -10.08 -18.76
N SER A 51 6.04 -9.53 -18.34
CA SER A 51 4.76 -10.23 -18.29
C SER A 51 4.33 -10.75 -19.66
N LEU A 52 4.57 -10.00 -20.74
CA LEU A 52 4.30 -10.47 -22.10
C LEU A 52 5.17 -11.68 -22.46
N ILE A 53 6.47 -11.63 -22.14
CA ILE A 53 7.40 -12.74 -22.38
C ILE A 53 6.98 -13.97 -21.58
N GLU A 54 6.65 -13.82 -20.29
CA GLU A 54 6.17 -14.91 -19.43
C GLU A 54 4.91 -15.58 -19.99
N LYS A 55 3.93 -14.79 -20.47
CA LYS A 55 2.71 -15.33 -21.10
C LYS A 55 3.00 -16.06 -22.40
N ASN A 56 3.89 -15.53 -23.23
CA ASN A 56 4.28 -16.18 -24.49
C ASN A 56 5.03 -17.49 -24.24
N LEU A 57 5.93 -17.50 -23.25
CA LEU A 57 6.63 -18.71 -22.83
C LEU A 57 5.64 -19.76 -22.33
N SER A 58 4.74 -19.39 -21.41
CA SER A 58 3.70 -20.27 -20.89
C SER A 58 2.83 -20.86 -22.01
N LEU A 59 2.43 -20.04 -22.98
CA LEU A 59 1.67 -20.53 -24.15
C LEU A 59 2.47 -21.54 -24.97
N LEU A 60 3.77 -21.29 -25.19
CA LEU A 60 4.65 -22.19 -25.94
C LEU A 60 4.86 -23.51 -25.19
N GLU A 61 5.05 -23.47 -23.88
CA GLU A 61 5.15 -24.64 -23.01
C GLU A 61 3.84 -25.45 -23.04
N CYS A 62 2.68 -24.81 -22.91
CA CYS A 62 1.38 -25.48 -23.01
C CYS A 62 1.17 -26.14 -24.38
N ARG A 63 1.53 -25.47 -25.48
CA ARG A 63 1.42 -26.05 -26.84
C ARG A 63 2.35 -27.24 -27.00
N THR A 64 3.60 -27.10 -26.57
CA THR A 64 4.60 -28.18 -26.63
C THR A 64 4.14 -29.37 -25.80
N ASN A 65 3.72 -29.15 -24.56
CA ASN A 65 3.18 -30.19 -23.69
C ASN A 65 1.89 -30.81 -24.25
N SER A 66 1.00 -30.03 -24.86
CA SER A 66 -0.21 -30.56 -25.49
C SER A 66 0.10 -31.41 -26.71
N VAL A 67 1.17 -31.15 -27.45
CA VAL A 67 1.57 -31.96 -28.61
C VAL A 67 2.35 -33.19 -28.17
N LEU A 68 3.27 -33.03 -27.21
CA LEU A 68 4.11 -34.13 -26.70
C LEU A 68 3.34 -35.08 -25.79
N ASN A 69 2.40 -34.58 -24.99
CA ASN A 69 1.57 -35.37 -24.07
C ASN A 69 0.15 -35.61 -24.62
N GLY A 70 -0.20 -35.04 -25.79
CA GLY A 70 -1.52 -35.18 -26.43
C GLY A 70 -1.80 -36.56 -27.03
N GLY A 71 -0.94 -37.55 -26.77
CA GLY A 71 -1.18 -38.96 -27.06
C GLY A 71 -1.96 -39.71 -25.98
N ASP A 72 -2.22 -39.12 -24.80
CA ASP A 72 -2.93 -39.78 -23.68
C ASP A 72 -4.32 -39.18 -23.42
N ILE A 73 -5.17 -39.09 -24.46
CA ILE A 73 -6.61 -38.79 -24.30
C ILE A 73 -7.47 -39.98 -24.77
N THR A 74 -7.17 -41.18 -24.27
CA THR A 74 -8.12 -42.29 -24.28
C THR A 74 -8.15 -43.00 -22.93
N ASN A 75 -8.81 -42.39 -21.93
CA ASN A 75 -9.69 -43.17 -21.05
C ASN A 75 -10.66 -42.29 -20.25
N PRO A 76 -11.95 -42.22 -20.62
CA PRO A 76 -13.01 -41.87 -19.67
C PRO A 76 -13.52 -43.16 -19.01
N ILE A 77 -12.68 -43.85 -18.22
CA ILE A 77 -13.14 -44.99 -17.41
C ILE A 77 -12.44 -44.93 -16.06
N ASN A 78 -13.10 -44.36 -15.04
CA ASN A 78 -13.47 -45.10 -13.82
C ASN A 78 -14.19 -44.19 -12.81
N ASN A 79 -15.44 -43.83 -13.08
CA ASN A 79 -16.36 -43.33 -12.04
C ASN A 79 -17.00 -44.50 -11.30
N GLN A 80 -16.23 -45.37 -10.63
CA GLN A 80 -16.76 -46.39 -9.70
C GLN A 80 -15.65 -46.95 -8.77
N SER A 81 -14.89 -46.12 -8.04
CA SER A 81 -14.23 -46.62 -6.79
C SER A 81 -13.54 -45.52 -5.96
N LEU A 82 -14.28 -44.54 -5.43
CA LEU A 82 -13.79 -43.81 -4.24
C LEU A 82 -14.94 -43.15 -3.46
N LEU A 83 -15.95 -43.93 -3.08
CA LEU A 83 -16.94 -43.50 -2.09
C LEU A 83 -17.29 -44.61 -1.07
N SER A 84 -16.37 -45.55 -0.82
CA SER A 84 -16.59 -46.63 0.15
C SER A 84 -15.38 -46.95 1.04
N GLN A 85 -14.40 -46.04 1.17
CA GLN A 85 -13.29 -46.20 2.11
C GLN A 85 -13.14 -45.04 3.12
N GLU A 86 -14.23 -44.36 3.49
CA GLU A 86 -14.20 -43.34 4.57
C GLU A 86 -14.91 -43.77 5.86
N THR A 87 -15.07 -45.07 6.14
CA THR A 87 -15.77 -45.50 7.38
C THR A 87 -15.21 -46.70 8.13
N ASN A 88 -13.95 -47.11 7.96
CA ASN A 88 -13.36 -48.07 8.90
C ASN A 88 -11.83 -48.16 8.75
N ASN A 89 -11.07 -47.39 9.54
CA ASN A 89 -9.79 -47.85 10.12
C ASN A 89 -9.09 -46.75 10.95
N ARG A 90 -9.74 -46.27 12.01
CA ARG A 90 -8.99 -45.63 13.10
C ARG A 90 -9.69 -45.79 14.44
N GLN A 91 -9.63 -47.01 14.98
CA GLN A 91 -9.85 -47.22 16.41
C GLN A 91 -8.93 -48.32 16.93
N THR A 92 -7.86 -47.88 17.58
CA THR A 92 -7.10 -48.44 18.75
C THR A 92 -5.74 -47.74 18.68
N ASN A 93 -5.21 -47.00 19.65
CA ASN A 93 -5.47 -46.86 21.08
C ASN A 93 -5.14 -45.41 21.48
N THR A 94 -5.90 -44.88 22.45
CA THR A 94 -5.49 -44.22 23.72
C THR A 94 -6.58 -43.25 24.15
N ILE A 95 -7.51 -43.76 24.94
CA ILE A 95 -8.45 -43.08 25.85
C ILE A 95 -7.61 -42.79 27.12
N SER A 96 -7.55 -41.62 27.76
CA SER A 96 -8.45 -40.49 28.00
C SER A 96 -7.61 -39.23 28.21
N GLU A 97 -8.14 -38.01 27.96
CA GLU A 97 -8.58 -37.08 29.02
C GLU A 97 -9.03 -35.72 28.44
N VAL A 98 -10.37 -35.54 28.39
CA VAL A 98 -11.19 -34.39 28.81
C VAL A 98 -10.95 -32.96 28.24
N SER A 99 -12.07 -32.39 27.79
CA SER A 99 -12.46 -30.96 27.75
C SER A 99 -11.99 -30.04 26.61
N SER A 100 -12.92 -29.84 25.66
CA SER A 100 -13.42 -28.52 25.20
C SER A 100 -12.45 -27.33 25.28
N VAL A 101 -11.70 -27.09 24.21
CA VAL A 101 -11.04 -25.81 23.98
C VAL A 101 -12.09 -24.82 23.44
N PRO A 102 -12.35 -23.68 24.11
CA PRO A 102 -13.30 -22.66 23.64
C PRO A 102 -12.69 -21.87 22.46
N PRO A 103 -13.53 -21.17 21.66
CA PRO A 103 -13.03 -20.30 20.60
C PRO A 103 -12.14 -19.17 21.15
N PRO A 104 -11.23 -18.62 20.34
CA PRO A 104 -10.33 -17.55 20.77
C PRO A 104 -11.10 -16.30 21.20
N PRO A 105 -10.64 -15.58 22.24
CA PRO A 105 -11.29 -14.35 22.69
C PRO A 105 -11.21 -13.25 21.62
N PRO A 106 -12.22 -12.36 21.53
CA PRO A 106 -12.13 -11.16 20.71
C PRO A 106 -10.96 -10.28 21.19
N PRO A 107 -10.36 -9.47 20.29
CA PRO A 107 -9.25 -8.58 20.66
C PRO A 107 -9.67 -7.63 21.80
N PRO A 108 -8.75 -7.27 22.71
CA PRO A 108 -9.04 -6.34 23.78
C PRO A 108 -9.48 -5.01 23.15
N MET A 109 -10.69 -4.57 23.47
CA MET A 109 -11.11 -3.20 23.20
C MET A 109 -10.07 -2.29 23.84
N ALA A 110 -9.32 -1.55 23.03
CA ALA A 110 -8.46 -0.48 23.52
C ALA A 110 -9.35 0.56 24.20
N THR A 111 -9.47 0.48 25.52
CA THR A 111 -10.01 1.53 26.38
C THR A 111 -9.01 2.67 26.42
N ASN A 112 -8.93 3.43 25.34
CA ASN A 112 -8.27 4.74 25.25
C ASN A 112 -8.94 5.58 24.16
N ALA A 113 -10.27 5.58 24.13
CA ALA A 113 -11.00 6.64 23.46
C ALA A 113 -10.84 7.92 24.31
N PRO A 114 -10.44 9.06 23.73
CA PRO A 114 -10.49 10.34 24.45
C PRO A 114 -11.93 10.62 24.90
N PRO A 115 -12.14 11.27 26.05
CA PRO A 115 -13.48 11.58 26.52
C PRO A 115 -14.25 12.40 25.47
N PRO A 116 -15.57 12.21 25.34
CA PRO A 116 -16.37 13.05 24.46
C PRO A 116 -16.25 14.52 24.91
N PRO A 117 -16.25 15.49 23.98
CA PRO A 117 -16.20 16.89 24.35
C PRO A 117 -17.40 17.25 25.23
N PRO A 118 -17.23 18.15 26.22
CA PRO A 118 -18.34 18.62 27.02
C PRO A 118 -19.39 19.27 26.13
N ASN A 119 -20.66 18.94 26.37
CA ASN A 119 -21.80 19.52 25.66
C ASN A 119 -21.88 21.02 26.02
N VAL A 120 -21.27 21.87 25.21
CA VAL A 120 -21.39 23.32 25.32
C VAL A 120 -22.72 23.75 24.74
N SER A 121 -23.76 23.65 25.55
CA SER A 121 -24.88 24.57 25.46
C SER A 121 -24.37 25.95 25.89
N SER A 122 -23.80 26.72 24.96
CA SER A 122 -23.52 28.14 25.18
C SER A 122 -23.75 28.95 23.91
N SER A 123 -24.82 29.73 23.98
CA SER A 123 -25.05 30.98 23.28
C SER A 123 -23.79 31.78 22.94
N GLY A 124 -23.79 32.41 21.75
CA GLY A 124 -22.98 33.60 21.50
C GLY A 124 -22.09 33.51 20.27
N ALA A 125 -22.68 33.59 19.07
CA ALA A 125 -21.93 34.02 17.90
C ALA A 125 -21.54 35.50 18.09
N PRO A 126 -20.27 35.90 17.92
CA PRO A 126 -19.91 37.31 17.87
C PRO A 126 -20.47 37.94 16.57
N PRO A 127 -20.97 39.18 16.62
CA PRO A 127 -21.56 39.83 15.44
C PRO A 127 -20.49 40.09 14.35
N PRO A 128 -20.89 40.07 13.07
CA PRO A 128 -19.97 40.29 11.96
C PRO A 128 -19.41 41.73 11.97
N PRO A 129 -18.17 41.94 11.46
CA PRO A 129 -17.53 43.25 11.41
C PRO A 129 -18.29 44.22 10.47
N PRO A 130 -18.29 45.53 10.78
CA PRO A 130 -18.95 46.54 9.98
C PRO A 130 -18.25 46.74 8.62
N PRO A 131 -19.01 47.07 7.54
CA PRO A 131 -18.45 47.30 6.22
C PRO A 131 -17.58 48.56 6.16
N PRO A 132 -16.58 48.59 5.25
CA PRO A 132 -15.68 49.73 5.09
C PRO A 132 -16.43 50.98 4.62
N PRO A 133 -16.04 52.18 5.08
CA PRO A 133 -16.64 53.43 4.64
C PRO A 133 -16.36 53.67 3.15
N MET A 134 -17.42 54.04 2.42
CA MET A 134 -17.32 54.58 1.05
C MET A 134 -16.73 55.99 1.05
#